data_AF-A0A415LHB3-F1
#
_entry.id   AF-A0A415LHB3-F1
#
_cell.length_a   1.000
_cell.length_b   1.000
_cell.length_c   1.000
_cell.angle_alpha   90.00
_cell.angle_beta   90.00
_cell.angle_gamma   90.00
#
_symmetry.space_group_name_H-M   'P 1'
#
loop_
_entity.id
_entity.type
_entity.pdbx_description
1 polymer ?
#
loop_
_entity_poly.entity_id
_entity_poly.type
_entity_poly.pdbx_seq_one_letter_code
_entity_poly.pdbx_strand_id
1 'polypeptide(L)'
;MAYSYKTYSDTKEVMKKYVNAREGSIIYSMGRTHFIELAKKANAIYKVGATALVNIDIFERYLEQFHENAKPLPKHKCEIDKEKIKKQLK
;
A
#
# COMPACT_ATOMS: atom_id res chain seq x y z
N MET A 1 -17.02 -18.85 22.41
CA MET A 1 -17.38 -17.81 21.41
C MET A 1 -16.28 -17.74 20.36
N ALA A 2 -16.54 -18.16 19.12
CA ALA A 2 -15.60 -17.99 18.03
C ALA A 2 -15.72 -16.55 17.50
N TYR A 3 -14.67 -15.75 17.65
CA TYR A 3 -14.60 -14.45 16.99
C TYR A 3 -14.40 -14.71 15.50
N SER A 4 -15.46 -14.50 14.70
CA SER A 4 -15.33 -14.54 13.24
C SER A 4 -14.49 -13.33 12.81
N TYR A 5 -13.19 -13.54 12.64
CA TYR A 5 -12.36 -12.56 11.95
C TYR A 5 -12.87 -12.52 10.51
N LYS A 6 -13.52 -11.43 10.11
CA LYS A 6 -13.85 -11.22 8.71
C LYS A 6 -12.53 -11.00 7.98
N THR A 7 -12.19 -11.88 7.06
CA THR A 7 -10.98 -11.76 6.27
C THR A 7 -11.13 -10.63 5.26
N TYR A 8 -10.05 -9.87 5.00
CA TYR A 8 -10.06 -8.74 4.06
C TYR A 8 -10.58 -9.15 2.66
N SER A 9 -10.35 -10.41 2.30
CA SER A 9 -10.82 -11.10 1.09
C SER A 9 -12.33 -10.98 0.88
N ASP A 10 -13.14 -11.07 1.95
CA ASP A 10 -14.61 -11.14 1.88
C ASP A 10 -15.25 -9.78 1.54
N THR A 11 -14.52 -8.69 1.77
CA THR A 11 -14.99 -7.31 1.50
C THR A 11 -14.56 -6.76 0.13
N LYS A 12 -13.67 -7.46 -0.57
CA LYS A 12 -13.07 -7.00 -1.83
C LYS A 12 -14.07 -6.97 -2.99
N GLU A 13 -15.10 -7.81 -2.93
CA GLU A 13 -16.11 -7.96 -4.00
C GLU A 13 -17.17 -6.84 -4.02
N VAL A 14 -17.24 -6.01 -2.97
CA VAL A 14 -18.17 -4.87 -2.87
C VAL A 14 -17.38 -3.56 -2.74
N MET A 15 -16.43 -3.33 -3.65
CA MET A 15 -15.69 -2.07 -3.66
C MET A 15 -16.57 -0.95 -4.25
N LYS A 16 -16.87 0.06 -3.44
CA LYS A 16 -17.64 1.24 -3.87
C LYS A 16 -16.80 2.08 -4.84
N LYS A 17 -17.42 2.64 -5.89
CA LYS A 17 -16.76 3.60 -6.80
C LYS A 17 -16.32 4.90 -6.10
N TYR A 18 -17.13 5.34 -5.12
CA TYR A 18 -16.86 6.52 -4.30
C TYR A 18 -16.77 6.13 -2.84
N VAL A 19 -15.77 6.66 -2.15
CA VAL A 19 -15.55 6.40 -0.72
C VAL A 19 -15.47 7.70 0.08
N ASN A 20 -15.96 7.65 1.32
CA ASN A 20 -15.73 8.75 2.26
C ASN A 20 -14.28 8.70 2.76
N ALA A 21 -13.73 9.83 3.20
CA ALA A 21 -12.38 9.93 3.77
C ALA A 21 -12.12 8.91 4.90
N ARG A 22 -13.12 8.61 5.74
CA ARG A 22 -13.01 7.59 6.79
C ARG A 22 -12.86 6.18 6.22
N GLU A 23 -13.65 5.82 5.21
CA GLU A 23 -13.58 4.50 4.58
C GLU A 23 -12.29 4.36 3.77
N GLY A 24 -11.94 5.38 2.98
CA GLY A 24 -10.70 5.40 2.19
C GLY A 24 -9.44 5.24 3.06
N SER A 25 -9.41 5.89 4.24
CA SER A 25 -8.30 5.71 5.19
C SER A 25 -8.13 4.26 5.67
N ILE A 26 -9.22 3.51 5.79
CA ILE A 26 -9.19 2.11 6.24
C ILE A 26 -8.79 1.20 5.08
N ILE A 27 -9.35 1.41 3.89
CA ILE A 27 -9.07 0.61 2.68
C ILE A 27 -7.58 0.63 2.34
N TYR A 28 -6.98 1.83 2.30
CA TYR A 28 -5.56 1.97 1.98
C TYR A 28 -4.65 1.85 3.21
N SER A 29 -5.23 1.61 4.41
CA SER A 29 -4.49 1.61 5.68
C SER A 29 -3.60 2.86 5.86
N MET A 30 -4.14 4.04 5.52
CA MET A 30 -3.45 5.33 5.59
C MET A 30 -4.12 6.25 6.62
N GLY A 31 -3.37 7.24 7.15
CA GLY A 31 -3.96 8.29 7.98
C GLY A 31 -4.99 9.13 7.22
N ARG A 32 -6.10 9.51 7.88
CA ARG A 32 -7.18 10.30 7.23
C ARG A 32 -6.70 11.61 6.62
N THR A 33 -5.85 12.34 7.33
CA THR A 33 -5.27 13.62 6.87
C THR A 33 -4.47 13.41 5.59
N HIS A 34 -3.57 12.43 5.60
CA HIS A 34 -2.71 12.12 4.47
C HIS A 34 -3.50 11.60 3.26
N PHE A 35 -4.51 10.75 3.48
CA PHE A 35 -5.42 10.30 2.43
C PHE A 35 -6.15 11.48 1.75
N ILE A 36 -6.66 12.43 2.54
CA ILE A 36 -7.32 13.64 2.00
C ILE A 36 -6.33 14.50 1.20
N GLU A 37 -5.09 14.66 1.68
CA GLU A 37 -4.06 15.42 0.98
C GLU A 37 -3.69 14.79 -0.37
N LEU A 38 -3.51 13.46 -0.42
CA LEU A 38 -3.24 12.74 -1.66
C LEU A 38 -4.44 12.81 -2.61
N ALA A 39 -5.67 12.68 -2.09
CA ALA A 39 -6.87 12.81 -2.91
C ALA A 39 -7.05 14.24 -3.47
N LYS A 40 -6.62 15.28 -2.74
CA LYS A 40 -6.55 16.66 -3.24
C LYS A 40 -5.52 16.79 -4.36
N LYS A 41 -4.31 16.25 -4.18
CA LYS A 41 -3.25 16.26 -5.20
C LYS A 41 -3.67 15.52 -6.48
N ALA A 42 -4.39 14.41 -6.33
CA ALA A 42 -4.94 13.62 -7.41
C ALA A 42 -6.18 14.26 -8.08
N ASN A 43 -6.71 15.38 -7.56
CA ASN A 43 -7.99 15.97 -7.97
C ASN A 43 -9.16 14.96 -7.98
N ALA A 44 -9.16 14.01 -7.04
CA ALA A 44 -10.14 12.93 -6.96
C ALA A 44 -11.32 13.22 -6.01
N ILE A 45 -11.40 14.45 -5.46
CA ILE A 45 -12.39 14.83 -4.44
C ILE A 45 -13.62 15.46 -5.08
N TYR A 46 -14.78 14.89 -4.73
CA TYR A 46 -16.10 15.41 -5.03
C TYR A 46 -16.71 15.96 -3.75
N LYS A 47 -17.00 17.26 -3.72
CA LYS A 47 -17.70 17.90 -2.60
C LYS A 47 -19.20 17.77 -2.84
N VAL A 48 -19.89 17.04 -1.96
CA VAL A 48 -21.35 16.85 -2.00
C VAL A 48 -21.92 17.34 -0.68
N GLY A 49 -22.47 18.55 -0.68
CA GLY A 49 -22.93 19.23 0.54
C GLY A 49 -21.79 19.38 1.56
N ALA A 50 -22.01 18.83 2.76
CA ALA A 50 -21.01 18.84 3.84
C ALA A 50 -20.00 17.67 3.80
N THR A 51 -20.15 16.72 2.87
CA THR A 51 -19.32 15.51 2.80
C THR A 51 -18.39 15.55 1.60
N ALA A 52 -17.17 15.03 1.78
CA ALA A 52 -16.22 14.81 0.71
C ALA A 52 -16.20 13.32 0.32
N LEU A 53 -16.46 13.05 -0.96
CA LEU A 53 -16.34 11.73 -1.56
C LEU A 53 -15.08 11.69 -2.43
N VAL A 54 -14.38 10.56 -2.42
CA VAL A 54 -13.18 10.33 -3.23
C VAL A 54 -13.51 9.27 -4.27
N ASN A 55 -13.21 9.56 -5.53
CA ASN A 55 -13.29 8.56 -6.60
C ASN A 55 -12.03 7.70 -6.59
N ILE A 56 -12.21 6.40 -6.38
CA ILE A 56 -11.11 5.44 -6.28
C ILE A 56 -10.33 5.34 -7.60
N ASP A 57 -11.02 5.29 -8.74
CA ASP A 57 -10.38 5.06 -10.05
C ASP A 57 -9.36 6.16 -10.40
N ILE A 58 -9.62 7.39 -9.99
CA ILE A 58 -8.72 8.53 -10.20
C ILE A 58 -7.57 8.48 -9.18
N PHE A 59 -7.88 8.10 -7.95
CA PHE A 59 -6.90 8.01 -6.87
C PHE A 59 -5.88 6.89 -7.10
N GLU A 60 -6.29 5.70 -7.54
CA GLU A 60 -5.38 4.60 -7.86
C GLU A 60 -4.44 4.94 -9.02
N ARG A 61 -4.95 5.60 -10.07
CA ARG A 61 -4.11 6.13 -11.17
C ARG A 61 -3.04 7.10 -10.68
N TYR A 62 -3.30 7.84 -9.62
CA TYR A 62 -2.31 8.71 -8.98
C TYR A 62 -1.30 7.90 -8.16
N LEU A 63 -1.72 6.85 -7.45
CA LEU A 63 -0.82 5.96 -6.71
C LEU A 63 0.17 5.22 -7.62
N GLU A 64 -0.27 4.82 -8.82
CA GLU A 64 0.58 4.12 -9.80
C GLU A 64 1.83 4.94 -10.17
N GLN A 65 1.77 6.28 -10.07
CA GLN A 65 2.92 7.16 -10.32
C GLN A 65 4.02 7.04 -9.26
N PHE A 66 3.68 6.56 -8.05
CA PHE A 66 4.62 6.33 -6.96
C PHE A 66 5.17 4.90 -6.97
N HIS A 67 4.82 4.09 -7.98
CA HIS A 67 5.35 2.75 -8.12
C HIS A 67 6.85 2.79 -8.39
N GLU A 68 7.66 2.39 -7.40
CA GLU A 68 9.10 2.27 -7.60
C GLU A 68 9.41 0.98 -8.37
N ASN A 69 10.22 1.10 -9.43
CA ASN A 69 10.74 -0.06 -10.12
C ASN A 69 11.57 -0.94 -9.17
N ALA A 70 11.54 -2.26 -9.40
CA ALA A 70 12.28 -3.22 -8.59
C ALA A 70 13.77 -2.85 -8.54
N LYS A 71 14.21 -2.34 -7.38
CA LYS A 71 15.61 -2.10 -7.11
C LYS A 71 16.25 -3.47 -6.90
N PRO A 72 17.29 -3.86 -7.67
CA PRO A 72 17.97 -5.12 -7.43
C PRO A 72 18.53 -5.07 -6.02
N LEU A 73 18.16 -6.06 -5.21
CA LEU A 73 18.66 -6.16 -3.84
C LEU A 73 20.19 -6.21 -3.87
N PRO A 74 20.88 -5.53 -2.93
CA PRO A 74 22.31 -5.70 -2.79
C PRO A 74 22.60 -7.18 -2.56
N LYS A 75 23.35 -7.80 -3.46
CA LYS A 75 23.79 -9.19 -3.30
C LYS A 75 24.67 -9.23 -2.05
N HIS A 76 24.18 -9.84 -0.97
CA HIS A 76 25.02 -10.19 0.16
C HIS A 76 26.08 -11.20 -0.35
N LYS A 77 27.27 -10.71 -0.67
CA LYS A 77 28.43 -11.57 -0.89
C LYS A 77 28.85 -12.09 0.49
N CYS A 78 28.35 -13.26 0.85
CA CYS A 78 29.07 -14.09 1.81
C CYS A 78 30.30 -14.62 1.08
N GLU A 79 31.37 -13.80 1.00
CA GLU A 79 32.72 -14.31 0.75
C GLU A 79 33.11 -15.11 2.00
N ILE A 80 32.57 -16.32 2.12
CA ILE A 80 33.13 -17.31 3.01
C ILE A 80 34.52 -17.57 2.42
N ASP A 81 35.56 -17.09 3.11
CA ASP A 81 36.96 -17.30 2.77
C ASP A 81 37.23 -18.81 2.62
N LYS A 82 36.99 -19.36 1.42
CA LYS A 82 37.26 -20.77 1.09
C LYS A 82 38.73 -21.11 1.38
N GLU A 83 39.60 -20.11 1.34
CA GLU A 83 41.02 -20.21 1.68
C GLU A 83 41.28 -20.50 3.17
N LYS A 84 40.48 -19.95 4.10
CA LYS A 84 40.62 -20.26 5.54
C LYS A 84 40.24 -21.71 5.85
N ILE A 85 39.20 -22.23 5.21
CA ILE A 85 38.76 -23.62 5.37
C ILE A 85 39.82 -24.58 4.83
N LYS A 86 40.43 -24.27 3.67
CA LYS A 86 41.48 -25.10 3.05
C LYS A 86 42.80 -25.11 3.84
N LYS A 87 43.06 -24.06 4.62
CA LYS A 87 44.26 -23.94 5.48
C LYS A 87 44.14 -24.68 6.82
N GLN A 88 42.91 -25.00 7.27
CA GLN A 88 42.68 -25.80 8.49
C GLN A 88 42.62 -27.31 8.23
N LEU A 89 42.60 -27.74 6.97
CA LEU A 89 42.58 -29.14 6.53
C LEU A 89 43.96 -29.68 6.09
N LYS A 90 45.03 -28.93 6.36
CA LYS A 90 46.43 -29.33 6.21
C LYS A 90 47.09 -29.37 7.57
#